data_AF-A0A518BPQ9-F1
#
_entry.id   AF-A0A518BPQ9-F1
#
_cell.length_a   1.000
_cell.length_b   1.000
_cell.length_c   1.000
_cell.angle_alpha   90.00
_cell.angle_beta   90.00
_cell.angle_gamma   90.00
#
_symmetry.space_group_name_H-M   'P 1'
#
loop_
_entity.id
_entity.type
_entity.pdbx_description
1 polymer ?
#
loop_
_entity_poly.entity_id
_entity_poly.type
_entity_poly.pdbx_seq_one_letter_code
_entity_poly.pdbx_strand_id
1 'polypeptide(L)'
;MKLIAPLAALLTLAAPSFADTLFVDAVTGDDQQGLGSPTAPFATVTKAVAALGAQPGPHTIRVAPGVYNVALGESFPIQLPKDTELQGAGHSLCTISGEGDGTLLRMDRGVLITDFTVQRGDVGILSAVPGFTIMGPERHVRRCVVRQCTVGIRMTDALHTDYGLVVTNSVITGNIVGLEAEVTGNDFQSCSLLVYGCTITDNLQGLNASKPGFGAELYLTLSTSILRGNGDDSIAGWAGAPTVQGCVLEDSSSFVGQDGNQAFDPQLPGGFDDDAHLKVTSPAVDMGGPAVAWPPSVQWVGTSGWAWEPAFAATLDIDLGPRVSELDIDPGADERRPPTLYLLGKGKVGGSIQTRMQADAFDPAAIYLGLDVLPAPLGGLVWLAPPQFAMGSVVLDAGGLGGLTLPIPNDPVLIGLDVWFQGFRIGATGLGGTTPKKLRILP
;
A
#
# COMPACT_ATOMS: atom_id res chain seq x y z
N MET A 1 11.96 -27.97 -66.52
CA MET A 1 12.48 -26.84 -65.71
C MET A 1 11.65 -26.75 -64.43
N LYS A 2 12.14 -27.28 -63.30
CA LYS A 2 11.47 -27.14 -62.00
C LYS A 2 12.09 -25.94 -61.29
N LEU A 3 11.31 -24.88 -61.08
CA LEU A 3 11.71 -23.74 -60.25
C LEU A 3 11.84 -24.21 -58.79
N ILE A 4 13.02 -24.06 -58.22
CA ILE A 4 13.28 -24.20 -56.79
C ILE A 4 13.05 -22.82 -56.19
N ALA A 5 11.94 -22.65 -55.45
CA ALA A 5 11.69 -21.44 -54.67
C ALA A 5 12.58 -21.47 -53.41
N PRO A 6 13.31 -20.39 -53.07
CA PRO A 6 14.08 -20.34 -51.85
C PRO A 6 13.13 -20.09 -50.67
N LEU A 7 13.13 -21.03 -49.73
CA LEU A 7 12.47 -20.89 -48.43
C LEU A 7 13.27 -19.89 -47.60
N ALA A 8 12.89 -18.62 -47.64
CA ALA A 8 13.42 -17.60 -46.75
C ALA A 8 12.87 -17.83 -45.33
N ALA A 9 13.67 -18.43 -44.46
CA ALA A 9 13.37 -18.54 -43.04
C ALA A 9 13.38 -17.13 -42.43
N LEU A 10 12.19 -16.60 -42.14
CA LEU A 10 12.01 -15.34 -41.42
C LEU A 10 12.38 -15.59 -39.95
N LEU A 11 13.62 -15.29 -39.58
CA LEU A 11 14.09 -15.37 -38.20
C LEU A 11 13.50 -14.18 -37.43
N THR A 12 12.36 -14.36 -36.77
CA THR A 12 11.82 -13.38 -35.82
C THR A 12 12.71 -13.31 -34.60
N LEU A 13 13.60 -12.33 -34.54
CA LEU A 13 14.29 -11.93 -33.32
C LEU A 13 13.24 -11.38 -32.34
N ALA A 14 12.86 -12.18 -31.35
CA ALA A 14 12.16 -11.66 -30.19
C ALA A 14 13.11 -10.65 -29.51
N ALA A 15 12.74 -9.37 -29.48
CA ALA A 15 13.45 -8.41 -28.67
C ALA A 15 13.35 -8.89 -27.22
N PRO A 16 14.47 -9.07 -26.50
CA PRO A 16 14.41 -9.44 -25.10
C PRO A 16 13.70 -8.31 -24.34
N SER A 17 12.54 -8.61 -23.75
CA SER A 17 11.94 -7.71 -22.78
C SER A 17 12.70 -7.87 -21.47
N PHE A 18 13.62 -6.96 -21.19
CA PHE A 18 14.23 -6.88 -19.87
C PHE A 18 13.27 -6.12 -18.96
N ALA A 19 12.41 -6.85 -18.26
CA ALA A 19 11.84 -6.34 -17.02
C ALA A 19 12.93 -6.48 -15.96
N ASP A 20 13.58 -5.37 -15.62
CA ASP A 20 14.66 -5.38 -14.65
C ASP A 20 14.09 -5.20 -13.24
N THR A 21 14.47 -6.11 -12.34
CA THR A 21 14.22 -5.94 -10.90
C THR A 21 15.55 -5.61 -10.23
N LEU A 22 15.64 -4.40 -9.68
CA LEU A 22 16.79 -3.96 -8.89
C LEU A 22 16.47 -4.03 -7.39
N PHE A 23 17.50 -4.33 -6.61
CA PHE A 23 17.41 -4.45 -5.15
C PHE A 23 18.24 -3.38 -4.46
N VAL A 24 17.65 -2.75 -3.45
CA VAL A 24 18.26 -1.71 -2.62
C VAL A 24 18.18 -2.13 -1.16
N ASP A 25 19.28 -2.00 -0.41
CA ASP A 25 19.36 -2.31 1.01
C ASP A 25 20.29 -1.32 1.72
N ALA A 26 19.74 -0.52 2.63
CA ALA A 26 20.47 0.52 3.36
C ALA A 26 21.56 -0.03 4.31
N VAL A 27 21.48 -1.31 4.69
CA VAL A 27 22.38 -1.95 5.65
C VAL A 27 23.47 -2.76 4.94
N THR A 28 23.10 -3.50 3.90
CA THR A 28 24.02 -4.44 3.23
C THR A 28 24.43 -4.03 1.81
N GLY A 29 23.80 -3.01 1.25
CA GLY A 29 24.08 -2.52 -0.10
C GLY A 29 25.38 -1.74 -0.23
N ASP A 30 25.87 -1.63 -1.45
CA ASP A 30 27.07 -0.86 -1.81
C ASP A 30 26.85 -0.15 -3.16
N ASP A 31 26.94 1.18 -3.20
CA ASP A 31 26.73 1.94 -4.44
C ASP A 31 27.94 1.96 -5.39
N GLN A 32 29.10 1.52 -4.92
CA GLN A 32 30.33 1.38 -5.71
C GLN A 32 30.45 -0.01 -6.31
N GLN A 33 30.14 -1.05 -5.53
CA GLN A 33 30.35 -2.45 -5.91
C GLN A 33 29.07 -3.25 -6.12
N GLY A 34 27.93 -2.76 -5.63
CA GLY A 34 26.62 -3.39 -5.82
C GLY A 34 26.26 -3.50 -7.29
N LEU A 35 25.52 -4.55 -7.62
CA LEU A 35 25.06 -4.86 -8.98
C LEU A 35 23.53 -4.74 -9.09
N GLY A 36 22.85 -4.31 -8.02
CA GLY A 36 21.39 -4.24 -7.95
C GLY A 36 20.72 -5.61 -7.88
N SER A 37 21.45 -6.68 -7.52
CA SER A 37 20.90 -8.03 -7.36
C SER A 37 20.57 -8.33 -5.89
N PRO A 38 19.77 -9.36 -5.57
CA PRO A 38 19.45 -9.72 -4.18
C PRO A 38 20.68 -9.99 -3.30
N THR A 39 21.77 -10.48 -3.88
CA THR A 39 23.02 -10.83 -3.15
C THR A 39 24.08 -9.73 -3.21
N ALA A 40 23.86 -8.70 -4.02
CA ALA A 40 24.73 -7.53 -4.15
C ALA A 40 23.86 -6.29 -4.43
N PRO A 41 23.01 -5.88 -3.47
CA PRO A 41 22.09 -4.77 -3.66
C PRO A 41 22.84 -3.44 -3.73
N PHE A 42 22.19 -2.41 -4.26
CA PHE A 42 22.65 -1.03 -4.10
C PHE A 42 22.36 -0.54 -2.67
N ALA A 43 23.14 0.42 -2.19
CA ALA A 43 22.90 1.05 -0.88
C ALA A 43 21.75 2.06 -0.97
N THR A 44 21.67 2.81 -2.08
CA THR A 44 20.69 3.89 -2.28
C THR A 44 19.71 3.62 -3.42
N VAL A 45 18.53 4.21 -3.31
CA VAL A 45 17.51 4.26 -4.37
C VAL A 45 17.99 5.13 -5.52
N THR A 46 18.68 6.24 -5.23
CA THR A 46 19.33 7.10 -6.24
C THR A 46 20.22 6.29 -7.17
N LYS A 47 21.06 5.39 -6.62
CA LYS A 47 21.95 4.54 -7.42
C LYS A 47 21.17 3.54 -8.26
N ALA A 48 20.14 2.91 -7.71
CA ALA A 48 19.30 1.96 -8.45
C ALA A 48 18.61 2.63 -9.65
N VAL A 49 18.02 3.81 -9.43
CA VAL A 49 17.43 4.62 -10.51
C VAL A 49 18.46 4.97 -11.58
N ALA A 50 19.65 5.41 -11.18
CA ALA A 50 20.73 5.73 -12.12
C ALA A 50 21.17 4.50 -12.94
N ALA A 51 21.12 3.30 -12.36
CA ALA A 51 21.48 2.05 -13.04
C ALA A 51 20.47 1.65 -14.15
N LEU A 52 19.20 2.04 -14.03
CA LEU A 52 18.20 1.88 -15.11
C LEU A 52 18.55 2.74 -16.34
N GLY A 53 19.22 3.87 -16.14
CA GLY A 53 19.63 4.78 -17.21
C GLY A 53 18.45 5.25 -18.06
N ALA A 54 18.62 5.25 -19.38
CA ALA A 54 17.56 5.59 -20.34
C ALA A 54 16.79 4.36 -20.86
N GLN A 55 16.91 3.20 -20.19
CA GLN A 55 16.31 1.98 -20.69
C GLN A 55 14.78 2.04 -20.62
N PRO A 56 14.07 1.70 -21.71
CA PRO A 56 12.62 1.58 -21.67
C PRO A 56 12.23 0.28 -20.95
N GLY A 57 11.14 0.30 -20.21
CA GLY A 57 10.52 -0.94 -19.73
C GLY A 57 9.57 -0.68 -18.58
N PRO A 58 8.72 -1.66 -18.22
CA PRO A 58 8.33 -1.79 -16.84
C PRO A 58 9.58 -2.17 -16.02
N HIS A 59 9.97 -1.34 -15.05
CA HIS A 59 11.07 -1.60 -14.12
C HIS A 59 10.53 -1.77 -12.70
N THR A 60 11.18 -2.59 -11.87
CA THR A 60 10.85 -2.69 -10.45
C THR A 60 12.10 -2.44 -9.61
N ILE A 61 12.02 -1.52 -8.64
CA ILE A 61 13.04 -1.29 -7.63
C ILE A 61 12.47 -1.75 -6.29
N ARG A 62 13.01 -2.84 -5.75
CA ARG A 62 12.64 -3.39 -4.44
C ARG A 62 13.57 -2.87 -3.36
N VAL A 63 13.00 -2.23 -2.37
CA VAL A 63 13.74 -1.54 -1.32
C VAL A 63 13.53 -2.27 0.01
N ALA A 64 14.61 -2.72 0.61
CA ALA A 64 14.61 -3.40 1.91
C ALA A 64 14.29 -2.42 3.06
N PRO A 65 13.97 -2.92 4.26
CA PRO A 65 13.77 -2.07 5.44
C PRO A 65 14.95 -1.14 5.70
N GLY A 66 14.67 0.13 5.99
CA GLY A 66 15.73 1.13 6.20
C GLY A 66 15.22 2.57 6.14
N VAL A 67 16.12 3.49 6.48
CA VAL A 67 15.91 4.94 6.34
C VAL A 67 16.82 5.46 5.21
N TYR A 68 16.19 5.91 4.14
CA TYR A 68 16.81 6.40 2.91
C TYR A 68 16.79 7.92 2.93
N ASN A 69 17.94 8.53 3.20
CA ASN A 69 18.10 9.97 3.41
C ASN A 69 19.47 10.45 2.89
N VAL A 70 19.73 11.75 3.02
CA VAL A 70 21.00 12.38 2.60
C VAL A 70 22.21 11.77 3.32
N ALA A 71 22.07 11.41 4.60
CA ALA A 71 23.15 10.78 5.37
C ALA A 71 23.52 9.38 4.87
N LEU A 72 22.57 8.63 4.30
CA LEU A 72 22.82 7.36 3.60
C LEU A 72 23.48 7.57 2.22
N GLY A 73 23.36 8.77 1.66
CA GLY A 73 23.88 9.12 0.34
C GLY A 73 22.80 9.33 -0.73
N GLU A 74 21.52 9.39 -0.36
CA GLU A 74 20.47 9.75 -1.32
C GLU A 74 20.66 11.17 -1.85
N SER A 75 20.31 11.38 -3.12
CA SER A 75 20.24 12.70 -3.73
C SER A 75 18.80 13.00 -4.13
N PHE A 76 18.21 14.03 -3.52
CA PHE A 76 16.84 14.45 -3.82
C PHE A 76 16.80 15.57 -4.88
N PRO A 77 15.80 15.59 -5.78
CA PRO A 77 14.75 14.59 -5.93
C PRO A 77 15.24 13.29 -6.56
N ILE A 78 14.73 12.16 -6.08
CA ILE A 78 14.86 10.86 -6.76
C ILE A 78 13.88 10.86 -7.93
N GLN A 79 14.42 10.94 -9.15
CA GLN A 79 13.66 11.03 -10.39
C GLN A 79 13.31 9.63 -10.91
N LEU A 80 12.10 9.15 -10.62
CA LEU A 80 11.65 7.85 -11.10
C LEU A 80 11.34 7.92 -12.61
N PRO A 81 12.01 7.10 -13.44
CA PRO A 81 11.77 7.11 -14.87
C PRO A 81 10.41 6.50 -15.18
N LYS A 82 9.95 6.70 -16.42
CA LYS A 82 8.67 6.15 -16.86
C LYS A 82 8.55 4.65 -16.60
N ASP A 83 7.32 4.20 -16.38
CA ASP A 83 6.96 2.79 -16.24
C ASP A 83 7.76 2.08 -15.11
N THR A 84 8.06 2.79 -14.02
CA THR A 84 8.84 2.25 -12.89
C THR A 84 7.99 2.04 -11.65
N GLU A 85 8.06 0.85 -11.08
CA GLU A 85 7.55 0.52 -9.75
C GLU A 85 8.67 0.69 -8.70
N LEU A 86 8.50 1.63 -7.78
CA LEU A 86 9.31 1.73 -6.57
C LEU A 86 8.52 1.08 -5.41
N GLN A 87 9.01 -0.05 -4.92
CA GLN A 87 8.34 -0.87 -3.91
C GLN A 87 9.18 -1.00 -2.64
N GLY A 88 8.65 -0.52 -1.52
CA GLY A 88 9.22 -0.72 -0.19
C GLY A 88 8.83 -2.07 0.41
N ALA A 89 9.51 -2.45 1.49
CA ALA A 89 9.19 -3.64 2.27
C ALA A 89 7.96 -3.46 3.19
N GLY A 90 7.36 -2.27 3.21
CA GLY A 90 6.23 -1.89 4.06
C GLY A 90 6.41 -0.46 4.57
N HIS A 91 5.33 0.31 4.66
CA HIS A 91 5.39 1.72 5.06
C HIS A 91 6.02 1.93 6.46
N SER A 92 5.84 0.99 7.38
CA SER A 92 6.44 0.99 8.72
C SER A 92 7.91 0.52 8.76
N LEU A 93 8.43 0.01 7.65
CA LEU A 93 9.78 -0.57 7.54
C LEU A 93 10.70 0.24 6.63
N CYS A 94 10.15 0.93 5.63
CA CYS A 94 10.89 1.71 4.64
C CYS A 94 10.52 3.18 4.73
N THR A 95 11.49 4.02 5.09
CA THR A 95 11.30 5.48 5.16
C THR A 95 12.20 6.17 4.15
N ILE A 96 11.62 7.00 3.29
CA ILE A 96 12.34 8.01 2.50
C ILE A 96 12.19 9.34 3.22
N SER A 97 13.31 9.94 3.62
CA SER A 97 13.26 11.15 4.43
C SER A 97 14.21 12.24 3.96
N GLY A 98 13.64 13.42 3.72
CA GLY A 98 14.40 14.65 3.51
C GLY A 98 14.81 15.34 4.81
N GLU A 99 15.40 16.51 4.64
CA GLU A 99 15.84 17.42 5.71
C GLU A 99 15.02 18.73 5.75
N GLY A 100 13.79 18.69 5.23
CA GLY A 100 12.87 19.83 5.15
C GLY A 100 12.89 20.60 3.83
N ASP A 101 13.88 20.36 2.97
CA ASP A 101 14.07 21.10 1.73
C ASP A 101 13.80 20.25 0.48
N GLY A 102 13.12 20.86 -0.50
CA GLY A 102 12.96 20.34 -1.86
C GLY A 102 11.98 19.17 -2.02
N THR A 103 11.91 18.66 -3.25
CA THR A 103 11.08 17.49 -3.60
C THR A 103 11.83 16.19 -3.30
N LEU A 104 11.19 15.20 -2.67
CA LEU A 104 11.83 13.90 -2.38
C LEU A 104 11.69 12.93 -3.55
N LEU A 105 10.45 12.60 -3.94
CA LEU A 105 10.17 11.69 -5.05
C LEU A 105 9.56 12.45 -6.21
N ARG A 106 10.07 12.23 -7.43
CA ARG A 106 9.48 12.78 -8.65
C ARG A 106 9.09 11.67 -9.60
N MET A 107 7.83 11.64 -10.00
CA MET A 107 7.23 10.61 -10.85
C MET A 107 7.16 11.07 -12.31
N ASP A 108 7.68 10.25 -13.23
CA ASP A 108 7.34 10.31 -14.64
C ASP A 108 6.05 9.49 -14.92
N ARG A 109 5.70 9.25 -16.20
CA ARG A 109 4.49 8.53 -16.63
C ARG A 109 4.55 7.05 -16.26
N GLY A 110 3.42 6.46 -15.85
CA GLY A 110 3.36 5.03 -15.54
C GLY A 110 4.13 4.61 -14.29
N VAL A 111 4.50 5.58 -13.44
CA VAL A 111 5.21 5.29 -12.18
C VAL A 111 4.24 4.83 -11.10
N LEU A 112 4.62 3.79 -10.37
CA LEU A 112 3.95 3.31 -9.17
C LEU A 112 4.91 3.44 -7.98
N ILE A 113 4.50 4.14 -6.93
CA ILE A 113 5.19 4.18 -5.63
C ILE A 113 4.35 3.43 -4.62
N THR A 114 4.94 2.46 -3.92
CA THR A 114 4.19 1.67 -2.95
C THR A 114 4.99 1.26 -1.73
N ASP A 115 4.32 1.15 -0.57
CA ASP A 115 4.87 0.57 0.66
C ASP A 115 5.99 1.40 1.32
N PHE A 116 5.85 2.73 1.37
CA PHE A 116 6.82 3.66 2.00
C PHE A 116 6.18 4.62 3.00
N THR A 117 6.96 5.05 3.99
CA THR A 117 6.81 6.36 4.61
C THR A 117 7.66 7.39 3.87
N VAL A 118 7.07 8.50 3.44
CA VAL A 118 7.75 9.64 2.80
C VAL A 118 7.58 10.86 3.69
N GLN A 119 8.67 11.49 4.12
CA GLN A 119 8.57 12.56 5.12
C GLN A 119 9.65 13.62 5.10
N ARG A 120 9.34 14.79 5.68
CA ARG A 120 10.28 15.91 5.88
C ARG A 120 10.85 16.45 4.56
N GLY A 121 10.01 16.64 3.56
CA GLY A 121 10.36 17.37 2.33
C GLY A 121 9.60 18.69 2.23
N ASP A 122 10.00 19.57 1.33
CA ASP A 122 9.10 20.64 0.90
C ASP A 122 7.93 20.01 0.12
N VAL A 123 8.24 19.12 -0.83
CA VAL A 123 7.25 18.27 -1.50
C VAL A 123 7.61 16.81 -1.26
N GLY A 124 6.73 16.03 -0.63
CA GLY A 124 6.95 14.60 -0.43
C GLY A 124 7.01 13.85 -1.76
N ILE A 125 5.90 13.86 -2.50
CA ILE A 125 5.79 13.20 -3.81
C ILE A 125 5.30 14.22 -4.86
N LEU A 126 6.06 14.38 -5.93
CA LEU A 126 5.72 15.24 -7.06
C LEU A 126 5.37 14.39 -8.29
N SER A 127 4.11 14.43 -8.69
CA SER A 127 3.67 14.03 -10.01
C SER A 127 3.74 15.23 -10.94
N ALA A 128 4.73 15.26 -11.83
CA ALA A 128 4.90 16.35 -12.78
C ALA A 128 5.16 15.83 -14.19
N VAL A 129 4.43 16.35 -15.18
CA VAL A 129 4.66 16.00 -16.59
C VAL A 129 5.49 17.10 -17.24
N PRO A 130 6.69 16.80 -17.76
CA PRO A 130 7.41 17.75 -18.59
C PRO A 130 6.80 17.79 -20.01
N GLY A 131 6.22 18.93 -20.38
CA GLY A 131 5.81 19.25 -21.75
C GLY A 131 4.51 18.61 -22.24
N PHE A 132 4.25 18.76 -23.54
CA PHE A 132 3.04 18.30 -24.22
C PHE A 132 2.89 16.77 -24.14
N THR A 133 1.92 16.31 -23.36
CA THR A 133 1.52 14.89 -23.33
C THR A 133 0.01 14.78 -23.39
N ILE A 134 -0.50 14.22 -24.48
CA ILE A 134 -1.90 13.83 -24.59
C ILE A 134 -1.99 12.36 -24.18
N MET A 135 -2.76 12.06 -23.12
CA MET A 135 -3.15 10.70 -22.70
C MET A 135 -1.97 9.76 -22.38
N GLY A 136 -1.24 10.06 -21.30
CA GLY A 136 -0.20 9.17 -20.76
C GLY A 136 -0.73 8.14 -19.74
N PRO A 137 0.00 7.04 -19.49
CA PRO A 137 -0.34 6.12 -18.42
C PRO A 137 -0.35 6.83 -17.06
N GLU A 138 -1.30 6.44 -16.22
CA GLU A 138 -1.53 7.00 -14.90
C GLU A 138 -0.32 6.83 -13.97
N ARG A 139 -0.28 7.67 -12.95
CA ARG A 139 0.69 7.60 -11.86
C ARG A 139 -0.02 7.14 -10.62
N HIS A 140 0.61 6.26 -9.86
CA HIS A 140 0.00 5.64 -8.71
C HIS A 140 0.86 5.83 -7.45
N VAL A 141 0.22 6.27 -6.38
CA VAL A 141 0.76 6.24 -5.02
C VAL A 141 -0.13 5.31 -4.20
N ARG A 142 0.43 4.26 -3.61
CA ARG A 142 -0.36 3.19 -2.98
C ARG A 142 0.26 2.68 -1.69
N ARG A 143 -0.52 2.53 -0.61
CA ARG A 143 0.01 2.01 0.67
C ARG A 143 1.21 2.81 1.17
N CYS A 144 1.10 4.13 1.08
CA CYS A 144 2.12 5.05 1.54
C CYS A 144 1.64 5.89 2.72
N VAL A 145 2.56 6.26 3.60
CA VAL A 145 2.35 7.33 4.59
C VAL A 145 3.14 8.55 4.13
N VAL A 146 2.47 9.69 3.93
CA VAL A 146 3.12 10.94 3.50
C VAL A 146 2.90 12.01 4.55
N ARG A 147 3.98 12.47 5.18
CA ARG A 147 3.86 13.35 6.36
C ARG A 147 4.96 14.37 6.54
N GLN A 148 4.69 15.36 7.38
CA GLN A 148 5.67 16.38 7.80
C GLN A 148 6.31 17.08 6.60
N CYS A 149 5.56 17.28 5.51
CA CYS A 149 6.00 18.04 4.36
C CYS A 149 5.29 19.40 4.29
N THR A 150 5.84 20.37 3.56
CA THR A 150 5.05 21.56 3.17
C THR A 150 3.85 21.07 2.36
N VAL A 151 4.08 20.27 1.32
CA VAL A 151 3.05 19.60 0.54
C VAL A 151 3.31 18.11 0.53
N GLY A 152 2.34 17.32 0.98
CA GLY A 152 2.45 15.87 1.01
C GLY A 152 2.62 15.31 -0.41
N ILE A 153 1.57 15.40 -1.22
CA ILE A 153 1.60 14.99 -2.63
C ILE A 153 1.15 16.17 -3.49
N ARG A 154 1.99 16.52 -4.47
CA ARG A 154 1.69 17.56 -5.46
C ARG A 154 1.52 16.95 -6.84
N MET A 155 0.40 17.25 -7.49
CA MET A 155 0.16 17.04 -8.90
C MET A 155 0.30 18.38 -9.62
N THR A 156 1.23 18.47 -10.58
CA THR A 156 1.40 19.69 -11.39
C THR A 156 1.58 19.37 -12.86
N ASP A 157 1.09 20.24 -13.74
CA ASP A 157 1.13 20.03 -15.18
C ASP A 157 2.01 21.04 -15.91
N ALA A 158 2.35 20.66 -17.15
CA ALA A 158 2.82 21.58 -18.17
C ALA A 158 1.67 21.86 -19.15
N LEU A 159 1.81 22.93 -19.93
CA LEU A 159 0.84 23.30 -20.99
C LEU A 159 0.44 22.12 -21.87
N HIS A 160 -0.87 22.02 -22.18
CA HIS A 160 -1.47 21.01 -23.05
C HIS A 160 -1.22 19.56 -22.60
N THR A 161 -1.47 19.29 -21.33
CA THR A 161 -1.31 17.96 -20.76
C THR A 161 -2.64 17.43 -20.25
N ASP A 162 -2.97 16.20 -20.64
CA ASP A 162 -4.05 15.41 -20.03
C ASP A 162 -3.44 14.24 -19.28
N TYR A 163 -3.62 14.18 -17.96
CA TYR A 163 -3.14 13.05 -17.17
C TYR A 163 -3.88 12.85 -15.84
N GLY A 164 -3.73 11.65 -15.29
CA GLY A 164 -4.27 11.25 -13.98
C GLY A 164 -3.20 10.97 -12.94
N LEU A 165 -3.48 11.36 -11.69
CA LEU A 165 -2.82 10.85 -10.50
C LEU A 165 -3.83 10.04 -9.69
N VAL A 166 -3.44 8.84 -9.28
CA VAL A 166 -4.25 7.95 -8.46
C VAL A 166 -3.53 7.73 -7.12
N VAL A 167 -4.21 8.06 -6.03
CA VAL A 167 -3.73 7.82 -4.67
C VAL A 167 -4.66 6.82 -4.01
N THR A 168 -4.13 5.67 -3.58
CA THR A 168 -4.94 4.60 -2.97
C THR A 168 -4.37 4.09 -1.67
N ASN A 169 -5.25 3.67 -0.75
CA ASN A 169 -4.87 2.98 0.49
C ASN A 169 -3.72 3.70 1.21
N SER A 170 -3.74 5.02 1.28
CA SER A 170 -2.60 5.82 1.76
C SER A 170 -3.02 6.78 2.86
N VAL A 171 -2.07 7.11 3.73
CA VAL A 171 -2.23 8.06 4.83
C VAL A 171 -1.49 9.34 4.49
N ILE A 172 -2.17 10.47 4.50
CA ILE A 172 -1.60 11.79 4.24
C ILE A 172 -1.85 12.68 5.45
N THR A 173 -0.80 12.94 6.24
CA THR A 173 -0.98 13.54 7.56
C THR A 173 0.14 14.48 8.00
N GLY A 174 -0.17 15.47 8.83
CA GLY A 174 0.84 16.34 9.41
C GLY A 174 1.59 17.20 8.39
N ASN A 175 0.98 17.52 7.25
CA ASN A 175 1.55 18.40 6.23
C ASN A 175 0.94 19.81 6.32
N ILE A 176 1.54 20.81 5.68
CA ILE A 176 0.85 22.10 5.50
C ILE A 176 -0.31 21.90 4.51
N VAL A 177 -0.06 21.27 3.37
CA VAL A 177 -1.09 20.83 2.42
C VAL A 177 -0.97 19.32 2.24
N GLY A 178 -2.05 18.58 2.45
CA GLY A 178 -2.07 17.13 2.27
C GLY A 178 -1.87 16.74 0.80
N LEU A 179 -2.88 17.02 -0.02
CA LEU A 179 -2.84 16.84 -1.47
C LEU A 179 -3.04 18.18 -2.18
N GLU A 180 -2.15 18.50 -3.11
CA GLU A 180 -2.24 19.71 -3.94
C GLU A 180 -2.34 19.34 -5.42
N ALA A 181 -3.32 19.89 -6.11
CA ALA A 181 -3.41 19.86 -7.56
C ALA A 181 -3.27 21.28 -8.11
N GLU A 182 -2.19 21.52 -8.86
CA GLU A 182 -1.86 22.81 -9.44
C GLU A 182 -1.79 22.69 -10.96
N VAL A 183 -2.61 23.46 -11.66
CA VAL A 183 -2.42 23.66 -13.10
C VAL A 183 -1.68 24.98 -13.28
N THR A 184 -0.56 24.99 -14.01
CA THR A 184 0.24 26.23 -14.16
C THR A 184 -0.07 26.99 -15.45
N GLY A 185 -0.88 26.38 -16.33
CA GLY A 185 -1.24 26.88 -17.65
C GLY A 185 -2.69 27.34 -17.78
N ASN A 186 -3.00 28.03 -18.88
CA ASN A 186 -4.35 28.52 -19.20
C ASN A 186 -4.89 27.92 -20.50
N ASP A 187 -4.49 26.69 -20.86
CA ASP A 187 -4.66 26.21 -22.23
C ASP A 187 -5.02 24.71 -22.26
N PHE A 188 -6.30 24.40 -22.53
CA PHE A 188 -6.91 23.07 -22.72
C PHE A 188 -6.18 21.92 -22.01
N GLN A 189 -6.22 21.93 -20.67
CA GLN A 189 -5.61 20.90 -19.81
C GLN A 189 -6.70 20.17 -19.02
N SER A 190 -6.65 18.84 -19.01
CA SER A 190 -7.52 18.01 -18.17
C SER A 190 -6.69 17.18 -17.21
N CYS A 191 -6.65 17.61 -15.96
CA CYS A 191 -5.91 16.93 -14.91
C CYS A 191 -6.91 16.26 -13.96
N SER A 192 -6.74 14.95 -13.73
CA SER A 192 -7.65 14.16 -12.88
C SER A 192 -6.92 13.65 -11.64
N LEU A 193 -7.46 13.95 -10.46
CA LEU A 193 -7.01 13.35 -9.21
C LEU A 193 -8.06 12.34 -8.73
N LEU A 194 -7.65 11.08 -8.58
CA LEU A 194 -8.44 10.02 -7.98
C LEU A 194 -7.85 9.68 -6.61
N VAL A 195 -8.67 9.73 -5.57
CA VAL A 195 -8.30 9.39 -4.19
C VAL A 195 -9.26 8.31 -3.69
N TYR A 196 -8.73 7.16 -3.28
CA TYR A 196 -9.52 6.00 -2.88
C TYR A 196 -8.96 5.31 -1.64
N GLY A 197 -9.81 4.98 -0.66
CA GLY A 197 -9.33 4.27 0.53
C GLY A 197 -8.24 5.04 1.27
N CYS A 198 -8.25 6.37 1.26
CA CYS A 198 -7.16 7.16 1.86
C CYS A 198 -7.63 7.81 3.16
N THR A 199 -6.70 8.02 4.08
CA THR A 199 -6.92 8.78 5.32
C THR A 199 -6.12 10.07 5.23
N ILE A 200 -6.81 11.21 5.08
CA ILE A 200 -6.24 12.56 4.97
C ILE A 200 -6.63 13.34 6.22
N THR A 201 -5.68 13.54 7.13
CA THR A 201 -5.96 14.07 8.47
C THR A 201 -4.79 14.85 9.06
N ASP A 202 -5.03 15.72 10.04
CA ASP A 202 -4.00 16.50 10.73
C ASP A 202 -3.10 17.35 9.80
N ASN A 203 -3.58 17.74 8.61
CA ASN A 203 -2.91 18.70 7.74
C ASN A 203 -3.44 20.11 8.01
N LEU A 204 -2.68 21.17 7.70
CA LEU A 204 -3.26 22.53 7.76
C LEU A 204 -4.36 22.71 6.70
N GLN A 205 -4.20 22.10 5.52
CA GLN A 205 -5.21 21.98 4.47
C GLN A 205 -5.22 20.53 3.97
N GLY A 206 -6.38 19.89 3.89
CA GLY A 206 -6.49 18.51 3.43
C GLY A 206 -6.28 18.38 1.92
N LEU A 207 -7.13 19.06 1.14
CA LEU A 207 -7.07 19.12 -0.32
C LEU A 207 -6.95 20.58 -0.77
N ASN A 208 -6.04 20.87 -1.69
CA ASN A 208 -5.92 22.17 -2.32
C ASN A 208 -5.92 22.05 -3.84
N ALA A 209 -6.72 22.87 -4.52
CA ALA A 209 -6.74 22.98 -5.97
C ALA A 209 -6.48 24.43 -6.39
N SER A 210 -5.40 24.63 -7.13
CA SER A 210 -4.99 25.93 -7.66
C SER A 210 -5.07 25.96 -9.18
N LYS A 211 -5.83 26.92 -9.72
CA LYS A 211 -5.95 27.17 -11.17
C LYS A 211 -5.78 28.67 -11.48
N PRO A 212 -4.84 29.06 -12.35
CA PRO A 212 -4.51 30.46 -12.64
C PRO A 212 -5.43 31.10 -13.69
N GLY A 213 -6.33 30.36 -14.35
CA GLY A 213 -7.17 30.93 -15.40
C GLY A 213 -8.25 30.01 -15.98
N PHE A 214 -8.93 30.53 -17.00
CA PHE A 214 -9.92 29.80 -17.79
C PHE A 214 -9.22 28.77 -18.70
N GLY A 215 -9.83 27.59 -18.89
CA GLY A 215 -9.35 26.55 -19.83
C GLY A 215 -8.55 25.40 -19.20
N ALA A 216 -8.24 25.49 -17.90
CA ALA A 216 -7.71 24.40 -17.11
C ALA A 216 -8.83 23.68 -16.36
N GLU A 217 -8.94 22.36 -16.54
CA GLU A 217 -9.93 21.50 -15.92
C GLU A 217 -9.24 20.59 -14.90
N LEU A 218 -9.49 20.83 -13.62
CA LEU A 218 -9.08 19.98 -12.51
C LEU A 218 -10.27 19.17 -12.02
N TYR A 219 -10.23 17.86 -12.27
CA TYR A 219 -11.24 16.92 -11.84
C TYR A 219 -10.80 16.20 -10.57
N LEU A 220 -11.72 16.08 -9.61
CA LEU A 220 -11.51 15.30 -8.40
C LEU A 220 -12.57 14.20 -8.29
N THR A 221 -12.08 12.99 -8.04
CA THR A 221 -12.88 11.87 -7.53
C THR A 221 -12.30 11.45 -6.17
N LEU A 222 -13.09 11.63 -5.11
CA LEU A 222 -12.77 11.20 -3.76
C LEU A 222 -13.75 10.09 -3.37
N SER A 223 -13.26 8.92 -2.98
CA SER A 223 -14.12 7.75 -2.73
C SER A 223 -13.62 6.94 -1.56
N THR A 224 -14.53 6.48 -0.70
CA THR A 224 -14.20 5.54 0.38
C THR A 224 -13.00 6.03 1.20
N SER A 225 -12.97 7.32 1.52
CA SER A 225 -11.80 7.97 2.12
C SER A 225 -12.22 8.82 3.31
N ILE A 226 -11.29 9.05 4.22
CA ILE A 226 -11.44 9.98 5.33
C ILE A 226 -10.74 11.28 4.96
N LEU A 227 -11.48 12.38 4.98
CA LEU A 227 -10.96 13.74 4.87
C LEU A 227 -11.50 14.51 6.08
N ARG A 228 -10.75 14.44 7.17
CA ARG A 228 -11.19 14.96 8.47
C ARG A 228 -10.01 15.29 9.36
N GLY A 229 -10.16 16.26 10.25
CA GLY A 229 -9.14 16.65 11.21
C GLY A 229 -8.10 17.57 10.60
N ASN A 230 -8.39 18.17 9.44
CA ASN A 230 -7.50 19.14 8.82
C ASN A 230 -7.90 20.57 9.23
N GLY A 231 -6.97 21.52 9.17
CA GLY A 231 -7.29 22.93 9.43
C GLY A 231 -8.31 23.49 8.43
N ASP A 232 -8.30 22.98 7.21
CA ASP A 232 -9.29 23.21 6.15
C ASP A 232 -9.57 21.88 5.42
N ASP A 233 -10.81 21.39 5.56
CA ASP A 233 -11.32 20.17 4.91
C ASP A 233 -12.18 20.49 3.66
N SER A 234 -12.17 21.75 3.20
CA SER A 234 -13.00 22.16 2.06
C SER A 234 -12.53 21.51 0.75
N ILE A 235 -13.51 21.08 -0.05
CA ILE A 235 -13.29 20.55 -1.40
C ILE A 235 -13.53 21.69 -2.41
N ALA A 236 -12.89 22.83 -2.20
CA ALA A 236 -13.03 24.01 -3.04
C ALA A 236 -11.97 24.06 -4.17
N GLY A 237 -12.14 24.94 -5.15
CA GLY A 237 -11.14 25.22 -6.20
C GLY A 237 -11.17 24.32 -7.45
N TRP A 238 -11.69 23.10 -7.32
CA TRP A 238 -11.83 22.14 -8.42
C TRP A 238 -12.71 22.66 -9.57
N ALA A 239 -12.47 22.16 -10.79
CA ALA A 239 -13.32 22.43 -11.94
C ALA A 239 -14.48 21.42 -11.99
N GLY A 240 -15.66 21.88 -12.40
CA GLY A 240 -16.87 21.07 -12.30
C GLY A 240 -17.28 20.81 -10.84
N ALA A 241 -18.26 19.93 -10.66
CA ALA A 241 -18.60 19.41 -9.34
C ALA A 241 -17.71 18.18 -9.06
N PRO A 242 -16.89 18.19 -8.00
CA PRO A 242 -16.17 17.00 -7.54
C PRO A 242 -17.12 15.80 -7.37
N THR A 243 -16.63 14.60 -7.67
CA THR A 243 -17.34 13.36 -7.33
C THR A 243 -16.86 12.89 -5.97
N VAL A 244 -17.72 12.91 -4.96
CA VAL A 244 -17.39 12.54 -3.58
C VAL A 244 -18.41 11.52 -3.08
N GLN A 245 -17.96 10.31 -2.72
CA GLN A 245 -18.87 9.22 -2.31
C GLN A 245 -18.26 8.30 -1.25
N GLY A 246 -19.10 7.79 -0.35
CA GLY A 246 -18.68 6.89 0.73
C GLY A 246 -17.56 7.42 1.62
N CYS A 247 -17.44 8.74 1.77
CA CYS A 247 -16.35 9.37 2.53
C CYS A 247 -16.79 9.77 3.94
N VAL A 248 -15.82 9.90 4.85
CA VAL A 248 -16.01 10.55 6.16
C VAL A 248 -15.42 11.96 6.09
N LEU A 249 -16.26 12.98 6.31
CA LEU A 249 -15.91 14.39 6.13
C LEU A 249 -16.09 15.18 7.44
N GLU A 250 -15.24 16.19 7.70
CA GLU A 250 -15.38 17.04 8.90
C GLU A 250 -16.51 18.07 8.77
N ASP A 251 -16.61 18.71 7.61
CA ASP A 251 -17.37 19.95 7.44
C ASP A 251 -18.74 19.72 6.77
N SER A 252 -19.61 20.72 6.99
CA SER A 252 -20.83 21.13 6.30
C SER A 252 -20.72 21.28 4.78
N SER A 253 -19.75 20.60 4.17
CA SER A 253 -19.66 20.43 2.74
C SER A 253 -21.01 19.96 2.20
N SER A 254 -21.36 20.47 1.03
CA SER A 254 -22.59 20.05 0.34
C SER A 254 -22.66 18.54 0.09
N PHE A 255 -21.58 17.80 0.30
CA PHE A 255 -21.48 16.36 0.07
C PHE A 255 -21.97 15.50 1.23
N VAL A 256 -22.01 16.01 2.47
CA VAL A 256 -22.47 15.22 3.63
C VAL A 256 -23.93 14.80 3.45
N GLY A 257 -24.22 13.50 3.66
CA GLY A 257 -25.54 12.93 3.48
C GLY A 257 -25.89 12.57 2.03
N GLN A 258 -24.98 12.81 1.08
CA GLN A 258 -25.11 12.40 -0.33
C GLN A 258 -24.18 11.21 -0.60
N ASP A 259 -24.60 10.29 -1.47
CA ASP A 259 -23.78 9.18 -2.00
C ASP A 259 -22.97 8.40 -0.95
N GLY A 260 -23.55 8.21 0.25
CA GLY A 260 -22.92 7.48 1.35
C GLY A 260 -21.92 8.29 2.18
N ASN A 261 -21.72 9.58 1.92
CA ASN A 261 -20.83 10.44 2.71
C ASN A 261 -21.42 10.73 4.10
N GLN A 262 -20.59 10.64 5.13
CA GLN A 262 -20.97 10.80 6.52
C GLN A 262 -20.15 11.88 7.22
N ALA A 263 -20.72 12.51 8.24
CA ALA A 263 -20.05 13.51 9.08
C ALA A 263 -20.07 13.06 10.53
N PHE A 264 -19.22 12.09 10.85
CA PHE A 264 -18.95 11.66 12.22
C PHE A 264 -17.45 11.66 12.48
N ASP A 265 -17.08 11.64 13.75
CA ASP A 265 -15.70 11.45 14.16
C ASP A 265 -15.26 10.00 13.84
N PRO A 266 -14.26 9.78 12.97
CA PRO A 266 -13.70 8.47 12.67
C PRO A 266 -12.90 7.90 13.85
N GLN A 267 -12.79 8.64 14.96
CA GLN A 267 -12.12 8.21 16.18
C GLN A 267 -10.68 7.74 15.93
N LEU A 268 -9.98 8.37 14.99
CA LEU A 268 -8.55 8.12 14.76
C LEU A 268 -7.80 8.26 16.10
N PRO A 269 -6.82 7.40 16.40
CA PRO A 269 -6.00 7.51 17.61
C PRO A 269 -5.17 8.78 17.48
N GLY A 270 -5.71 9.90 17.96
CA GLY A 270 -5.12 11.22 17.74
C GLY A 270 -3.65 11.31 18.14
N GLY A 271 -2.89 12.12 17.40
CA GLY A 271 -1.45 12.29 17.57
C GLY A 271 -0.67 11.72 16.37
N PHE A 272 0.50 12.29 16.10
CA PHE A 272 1.37 11.95 14.96
C PHE A 272 1.97 10.52 14.97
N ASP A 273 1.43 9.60 15.76
CA ASP A 273 2.06 8.33 16.16
C ASP A 273 2.00 7.23 15.09
N ASP A 274 2.04 7.60 13.80
CA ASP A 274 2.09 6.67 12.65
C ASP A 274 0.91 5.71 12.52
N ASP A 275 -0.08 5.85 13.40
CA ASP A 275 -1.20 4.94 13.52
C ASP A 275 -2.45 5.64 13.00
N ALA A 276 -2.70 5.52 11.70
CA ALA A 276 -3.94 6.01 11.10
C ALA A 276 -5.10 5.03 11.25
N HIS A 277 -4.92 3.90 11.96
CA HIS A 277 -5.94 2.86 12.04
C HIS A 277 -7.15 3.35 12.82
N LEU A 278 -8.36 2.98 12.39
CA LEU A 278 -9.56 3.35 13.11
C LEU A 278 -9.58 2.67 14.46
N LYS A 279 -10.05 3.39 15.48
CA LYS A 279 -10.50 2.69 16.69
C LYS A 279 -11.59 1.73 16.26
N VAL A 280 -11.57 0.53 16.83
CA VAL A 280 -12.61 -0.48 16.63
C VAL A 280 -14.04 0.01 16.92
N THR A 281 -14.19 1.01 17.78
CA THR A 281 -15.47 1.67 18.10
C THR A 281 -15.84 2.78 17.14
N SER A 282 -15.00 3.01 16.13
CA SER A 282 -15.20 4.08 15.17
C SER A 282 -16.47 3.81 14.37
N PRO A 283 -17.33 4.82 14.21
CA PRO A 283 -18.46 4.74 13.29
C PRO A 283 -18.04 4.68 11.81
N ALA A 284 -16.77 4.95 11.50
CA ALA A 284 -16.22 4.80 10.15
C ALA A 284 -16.07 3.34 9.76
N VAL A 285 -15.79 2.48 10.75
CA VAL A 285 -15.68 1.05 10.53
C VAL A 285 -17.04 0.50 10.13
N ASP A 286 -17.06 -0.29 9.06
CA ASP A 286 -18.25 -0.92 8.53
C ASP A 286 -19.30 0.10 8.02
N MET A 287 -18.85 1.20 7.39
CA MET A 287 -19.77 2.13 6.71
C MET A 287 -20.54 1.43 5.60
N GLY A 288 -21.86 1.64 5.57
CA GLY A 288 -22.70 1.17 4.48
C GLY A 288 -22.22 1.73 3.14
N GLY A 289 -21.98 0.84 2.17
CA GLY A 289 -21.48 1.26 0.86
C GLY A 289 -22.39 2.24 0.12
N PRO A 290 -21.88 2.96 -0.90
CA PRO A 290 -22.71 3.86 -1.68
C PRO A 290 -23.85 3.07 -2.34
N ALA A 291 -24.99 3.74 -2.53
CA ALA A 291 -26.19 3.11 -3.09
C ALA A 291 -26.01 2.62 -4.55
N VAL A 292 -24.98 3.10 -5.24
CA VAL A 292 -24.61 2.68 -6.59
C VAL A 292 -23.62 1.53 -6.49
N ALA A 293 -23.89 0.42 -7.20
CA ALA A 293 -23.01 -0.74 -7.25
C ALA A 293 -21.58 -0.31 -7.58
N TRP A 294 -20.66 -0.65 -6.67
CA TRP A 294 -19.27 -0.25 -6.71
C TRP A 294 -18.37 -1.44 -7.04
N PRO A 295 -17.29 -1.28 -7.84
CA PRO A 295 -16.82 -0.05 -8.48
C PRO A 295 -17.81 0.50 -9.53
N PRO A 296 -17.77 1.82 -9.84
CA PRO A 296 -18.71 2.39 -10.79
C PRO A 296 -18.39 1.73 -12.12
N SER A 297 -19.38 1.06 -12.70
CA SER A 297 -19.16 0.14 -13.82
C SER A 297 -18.54 0.80 -15.05
N VAL A 298 -18.65 2.14 -15.18
CA VAL A 298 -18.01 2.94 -16.23
C VAL A 298 -17.94 4.41 -15.79
N GLN A 299 -16.74 4.95 -15.54
CA GLN A 299 -16.47 6.38 -15.76
C GLN A 299 -15.43 6.52 -16.88
N TRP A 300 -15.51 7.59 -17.68
CA TRP A 300 -14.98 7.72 -19.05
C TRP A 300 -13.47 7.75 -19.17
N VAL A 301 -12.90 6.86 -19.97
CA VAL A 301 -11.53 6.85 -20.54
C VAL A 301 -11.62 6.62 -22.03
N GLY A 302 -10.66 7.20 -22.75
CA GLY A 302 -10.70 7.23 -24.18
C GLY A 302 -10.25 5.93 -24.75
N THR A 303 -9.58 6.03 -25.89
CA THR A 303 -9.03 4.87 -26.58
C THR A 303 -7.99 4.09 -25.76
N SER A 304 -7.58 4.59 -24.58
CA SER A 304 -6.56 3.98 -23.71
C SER A 304 -7.07 3.31 -22.43
N GLY A 305 -8.35 3.38 -22.05
CA GLY A 305 -8.83 2.64 -20.88
C GLY A 305 -8.47 3.25 -19.51
N TRP A 306 -9.39 3.27 -18.53
CA TRP A 306 -9.17 3.46 -17.10
C TRP A 306 -9.13 2.01 -16.74
N ALA A 307 -7.94 1.47 -16.53
CA ALA A 307 -7.88 0.19 -15.88
C ALA A 307 -8.23 0.44 -14.42
N TRP A 308 -9.53 0.48 -14.12
CA TRP A 308 -9.97 0.05 -12.80
C TRP A 308 -9.52 -1.39 -12.72
N GLU A 309 -8.32 -1.64 -12.19
CA GLU A 309 -7.89 -3.00 -11.96
C GLU A 309 -8.89 -3.58 -10.95
N PRO A 310 -9.58 -4.68 -11.24
CA PRO A 310 -10.33 -5.42 -10.23
C PRO A 310 -9.49 -5.71 -8.97
N ALA A 311 -8.16 -5.65 -9.14
CA ALA A 311 -7.18 -5.65 -8.08
C ALA A 311 -7.38 -4.55 -7.03
N PHE A 312 -7.91 -3.35 -7.30
CA PHE A 312 -8.05 -2.30 -6.26
C PHE A 312 -9.00 -2.69 -5.13
N ALA A 313 -10.11 -3.38 -5.43
CA ALA A 313 -10.97 -3.99 -4.40
C ALA A 313 -10.32 -5.21 -3.73
N ALA A 314 -9.44 -5.92 -4.45
CA ALA A 314 -8.65 -7.03 -3.93
C ALA A 314 -7.31 -6.59 -3.30
N THR A 315 -7.02 -5.29 -3.28
CA THR A 315 -5.76 -4.74 -2.81
C THR A 315 -5.91 -4.62 -1.31
N LEU A 316 -5.07 -5.39 -0.61
CA LEU A 316 -4.90 -5.29 0.83
C LEU A 316 -4.70 -3.81 1.23
N ASP A 317 -5.18 -3.47 2.41
CA ASP A 317 -4.95 -2.19 3.10
C ASP A 317 -3.44 -1.87 3.22
N ILE A 318 -3.09 -0.65 3.63
CA ILE A 318 -1.72 -0.23 3.96
C ILE A 318 -1.02 -1.19 4.96
N ASP A 319 -1.76 -1.85 5.83
CA ASP A 319 -1.27 -2.83 6.81
C ASP A 319 -1.23 -4.29 6.30
N LEU A 320 -1.58 -4.50 5.02
CA LEU A 320 -1.70 -5.80 4.35
C LEU A 320 -2.83 -6.71 4.89
N GLY A 321 -3.78 -6.16 5.63
CA GLY A 321 -5.02 -6.80 6.03
C GLY A 321 -5.98 -7.06 4.85
N PRO A 322 -6.78 -8.15 4.90
CA PRO A 322 -7.84 -8.34 3.92
C PRO A 322 -9.03 -7.41 4.25
N ARG A 323 -9.36 -6.52 3.30
CA ARG A 323 -10.65 -5.80 3.26
C ARG A 323 -11.76 -6.78 3.63
N VAL A 324 -12.51 -6.46 4.68
CA VAL A 324 -13.60 -7.30 5.19
C VAL A 324 -14.64 -7.46 4.08
N SER A 325 -14.54 -8.56 3.32
CA SER A 325 -15.41 -8.82 2.20
C SER A 325 -16.73 -9.37 2.74
N GLU A 326 -17.74 -8.51 2.84
CA GLU A 326 -19.16 -8.81 2.59
C GLU A 326 -20.01 -7.63 3.12
N LEU A 327 -20.43 -6.74 2.22
CA LEU A 327 -21.38 -5.62 2.40
C LEU A 327 -20.91 -4.35 3.14
N ASP A 328 -19.81 -4.43 3.88
CA ASP A 328 -19.27 -3.30 4.64
C ASP A 328 -18.13 -2.61 3.86
N ILE A 329 -18.18 -1.27 3.77
CA ILE A 329 -17.11 -0.47 3.20
C ILE A 329 -16.32 0.15 4.34
N ASP A 330 -15.01 -0.13 4.38
CA ASP A 330 -14.08 0.55 5.29
C ASP A 330 -13.52 1.79 4.58
N PRO A 331 -13.95 3.01 4.96
CA PRO A 331 -13.43 4.23 4.39
C PRO A 331 -12.08 4.55 5.03
N GLY A 332 -11.04 4.72 4.21
CA GLY A 332 -9.70 4.98 4.70
C GLY A 332 -8.71 3.85 4.42
N ALA A 333 -7.51 4.03 4.95
CA ALA A 333 -6.38 3.10 4.90
C ALA A 333 -6.06 2.60 6.33
N ASP A 334 -7.08 2.10 7.01
CA ASP A 334 -7.14 2.09 8.46
C ASP A 334 -7.86 0.87 9.05
N GLU A 335 -7.73 -0.29 8.39
CA GLU A 335 -8.37 -1.54 8.80
C GLU A 335 -8.01 -1.99 10.23
N ARG A 336 -8.93 -2.73 10.84
CA ARG A 336 -8.74 -3.42 12.13
C ARG A 336 -7.48 -4.29 12.08
N ARG A 337 -6.57 -4.16 13.06
CA ARG A 337 -5.39 -5.03 13.15
C ARG A 337 -5.82 -6.49 13.26
N PRO A 338 -5.41 -7.39 12.34
CA PRO A 338 -5.64 -8.80 12.52
C PRO A 338 -4.91 -9.27 13.80
N PRO A 339 -5.47 -10.23 14.55
CA PRO A 339 -4.82 -10.71 15.74
C PRO A 339 -3.41 -11.23 15.39
N THR A 340 -2.42 -10.87 16.19
CA THR A 340 -1.03 -11.25 15.91
C THR A 340 -0.61 -12.43 16.78
N LEU A 341 -0.05 -13.48 16.16
CA LEU A 341 0.52 -14.64 16.84
C LEU A 341 2.05 -14.55 16.89
N TYR A 342 2.59 -14.57 18.10
CA TYR A 342 4.01 -14.64 18.40
C TYR A 342 4.39 -16.02 18.97
N LEU A 343 5.53 -16.53 18.53
CA LEU A 343 6.18 -17.70 19.13
C LEU A 343 7.36 -17.22 19.97
N LEU A 344 7.33 -17.52 21.26
CA LEU A 344 8.32 -17.14 22.25
C LEU A 344 9.11 -18.39 22.68
N GLY A 345 10.42 -18.34 22.45
CA GLY A 345 11.34 -19.43 22.77
C GLY A 345 11.64 -20.36 21.59
N LYS A 346 12.53 -21.33 21.84
CA LYS A 346 12.88 -22.37 20.87
C LYS A 346 12.15 -23.66 21.25
N GLY A 347 11.53 -24.32 20.29
CA GLY A 347 10.97 -25.64 20.54
C GLY A 347 12.10 -26.63 20.76
N LYS A 348 12.24 -27.16 21.98
CA LYS A 348 13.17 -28.23 22.32
C LYS A 348 12.40 -29.43 22.84
N VAL A 349 12.85 -30.63 22.49
CA VAL A 349 12.30 -31.86 23.09
C VAL A 349 12.40 -31.80 24.61
N GLY A 350 11.31 -32.13 25.30
CA GLY A 350 11.19 -32.00 26.75
C GLY A 350 11.09 -30.56 27.29
N GLY A 351 11.10 -29.55 26.42
CA GLY A 351 10.93 -28.13 26.78
C GLY A 351 9.48 -27.66 26.68
N SER A 352 9.29 -26.35 26.53
CA SER A 352 7.99 -25.74 26.26
C SER A 352 8.10 -24.59 25.28
N ILE A 353 7.05 -24.38 24.49
CA ILE A 353 6.90 -23.21 23.61
C ILE A 353 5.88 -22.30 24.25
N GLN A 354 6.21 -21.02 24.37
CA GLN A 354 5.22 -20.02 24.74
C GLN A 354 4.66 -19.41 23.47
N THR A 355 3.36 -19.48 23.26
CA THR A 355 2.69 -18.65 22.27
C THR A 355 2.19 -17.40 22.96
N ARG A 356 2.15 -16.29 22.23
CA ARG A 356 1.42 -15.09 22.64
C ARG A 356 0.55 -14.68 21.48
N MET A 357 -0.74 -14.59 21.72
CA MET A 357 -1.67 -14.00 20.77
C MET A 357 -2.14 -12.68 21.34
N GLN A 358 -2.05 -11.66 20.50
CA GLN A 358 -2.58 -10.35 20.77
C GLN A 358 -3.82 -10.20 19.90
N ALA A 359 -4.98 -10.27 20.53
CA ALA A 359 -6.25 -9.96 19.90
C ALA A 359 -6.69 -8.56 20.33
N ASP A 360 -7.43 -7.89 19.46
CA ASP A 360 -7.92 -6.55 19.74
C ASP A 360 -9.03 -6.55 20.79
N ALA A 361 -9.25 -5.36 21.36
CA ALA A 361 -10.15 -5.02 22.47
C ALA A 361 -11.57 -5.57 22.41
N PHE A 362 -12.03 -6.11 21.28
CA PHE A 362 -13.41 -6.55 21.05
C PHE A 362 -13.52 -7.80 20.18
N ASP A 363 -12.40 -8.49 19.90
CA ASP A 363 -12.42 -9.65 19.03
C ASP A 363 -11.96 -10.91 19.78
N PRO A 364 -12.90 -11.80 20.18
CA PRO A 364 -12.53 -13.04 20.82
C PRO A 364 -11.80 -13.92 19.80
N ALA A 365 -10.49 -14.02 19.98
CA ALA A 365 -9.67 -14.90 19.16
C ALA A 365 -9.38 -16.20 19.89
N ALA A 366 -9.31 -17.28 19.13
CA ALA A 366 -8.94 -18.61 19.59
C ALA A 366 -7.67 -19.07 18.89
N ILE A 367 -6.70 -19.53 19.67
CA ILE A 367 -5.54 -20.23 19.10
C ILE A 367 -5.95 -21.69 18.84
N TYR A 368 -5.81 -22.15 17.60
CA TYR A 368 -5.89 -23.57 17.28
C TYR A 368 -4.51 -24.13 17.00
N LEU A 369 -4.31 -25.38 17.38
CA LEU A 369 -3.03 -26.06 17.27
C LEU A 369 -3.20 -27.32 16.43
N GLY A 370 -2.34 -27.46 15.42
CA GLY A 370 -2.20 -28.67 14.64
C GLY A 370 -0.75 -29.11 14.60
N LEU A 371 -0.49 -30.36 14.95
CA LEU A 371 0.75 -31.02 14.56
C LEU A 371 0.52 -31.60 13.17
N ASP A 372 1.23 -31.09 12.18
CA ASP A 372 1.30 -31.71 10.87
C ASP A 372 2.66 -32.40 10.70
N VAL A 373 2.64 -33.59 10.11
CA VAL A 373 3.85 -34.33 9.72
C VAL A 373 3.84 -34.38 8.20
N LEU A 374 4.55 -33.44 7.57
CA LEU A 374 4.74 -33.45 6.12
C LEU A 374 6.00 -34.22 5.75
N PRO A 375 5.91 -35.45 5.20
CA PRO A 375 6.98 -35.97 4.38
C PRO A 375 6.86 -35.34 2.99
N ALA A 376 7.81 -34.50 2.58
CA ALA A 376 8.01 -34.18 1.17
C ALA A 376 9.30 -34.87 0.72
N PRO A 377 9.24 -35.79 -0.25
CA PRO A 377 9.11 -35.34 -1.63
C PRO A 377 8.19 -36.22 -2.49
N LEU A 378 7.22 -35.59 -3.17
CA LEU A 378 6.65 -35.89 -4.50
C LEU A 378 5.14 -35.57 -4.56
N GLY A 379 4.84 -34.33 -4.97
CA GLY A 379 3.69 -33.95 -5.81
C GLY A 379 2.30 -34.47 -5.45
N GLY A 380 1.67 -33.87 -4.44
CA GLY A 380 0.22 -33.99 -4.21
C GLY A 380 -0.20 -33.17 -2.99
N LEU A 381 -1.07 -32.17 -3.20
CA LEU A 381 -1.67 -31.41 -2.11
C LEU A 381 -2.74 -32.30 -1.45
N VAL A 382 -2.42 -32.88 -0.29
CA VAL A 382 -3.39 -33.66 0.50
C VAL A 382 -3.77 -32.82 1.71
N TRP A 383 -4.99 -32.29 1.72
CA TRP A 383 -5.63 -31.86 2.96
C TRP A 383 -6.00 -33.11 3.75
N LEU A 384 -5.18 -33.46 4.75
CA LEU A 384 -5.53 -34.45 5.76
C LEU A 384 -6.19 -33.72 6.94
N ALA A 385 -7.50 -33.88 7.10
CA ALA A 385 -8.08 -33.95 8.45
C ALA A 385 -8.14 -35.46 8.76
N PRO A 386 -7.44 -36.05 9.77
CA PRO A 386 -7.64 -35.83 11.23
C PRO A 386 -6.36 -36.23 12.09
N PRO A 387 -6.43 -36.48 13.42
CA PRO A 387 -7.21 -35.82 14.47
C PRO A 387 -6.46 -34.58 14.95
N GLN A 388 -7.18 -33.50 15.23
CA GLN A 388 -6.61 -32.38 15.94
C GLN A 388 -6.24 -32.87 17.35
N PHE A 389 -4.96 -33.07 17.64
CA PHE A 389 -4.50 -32.97 19.02
C PHE A 389 -4.63 -31.50 19.38
N ALA A 390 -5.82 -31.09 19.81
CA ALA A 390 -6.01 -29.80 20.45
C ALA A 390 -5.20 -29.84 21.75
N MET A 391 -3.94 -29.39 21.69
CA MET A 391 -3.08 -29.31 22.86
C MET A 391 -3.52 -28.20 23.83
N GLY A 392 -4.49 -27.38 23.41
CA GLY A 392 -5.19 -26.39 24.21
C GLY A 392 -5.91 -25.40 23.29
N SER A 393 -6.96 -24.78 23.80
CA SER A 393 -7.51 -23.54 23.25
C SER A 393 -7.42 -22.48 24.34
N VAL A 394 -7.11 -21.25 23.94
CA VAL A 394 -7.24 -20.08 24.80
C VAL A 394 -8.23 -19.19 24.09
N VAL A 395 -9.38 -18.95 24.72
CA VAL A 395 -10.30 -17.90 24.31
C VAL A 395 -9.78 -16.62 24.96
N LEU A 396 -9.41 -15.66 24.13
CA LEU A 396 -9.06 -14.34 24.63
C LEU A 396 -10.33 -13.54 24.84
N ASP A 397 -10.44 -12.92 26.00
CA ASP A 397 -11.36 -11.81 26.14
C ASP A 397 -10.91 -10.68 25.20
N ALA A 398 -11.88 -9.90 24.79
CA ALA A 398 -11.78 -8.59 24.17
C ALA A 398 -10.53 -7.81 24.68
N GLY A 399 -9.46 -7.70 23.88
CA GLY A 399 -8.21 -6.97 24.20
C GLY A 399 -7.20 -7.73 25.05
N GLY A 400 -7.47 -9.00 25.26
CA GLY A 400 -6.64 -9.90 26.02
C GLY A 400 -5.32 -10.15 25.30
N LEU A 401 -4.23 -9.88 26.00
CA LEU A 401 -2.98 -10.58 25.76
C LEU A 401 -3.09 -11.94 26.43
N GLY A 402 -3.19 -13.00 25.66
CA GLY A 402 -3.11 -14.34 26.20
C GLY A 402 -2.10 -15.18 25.46
N GLY A 403 -1.64 -16.20 26.15
CA GLY A 403 -0.60 -17.06 25.65
C GLY A 403 -0.80 -18.45 26.18
N LEU A 404 -0.30 -19.42 25.44
CA LEU A 404 -0.33 -20.81 25.86
C LEU A 404 1.11 -21.28 26.01
N THR A 405 1.41 -21.87 27.16
CA THR A 405 2.65 -22.63 27.33
C THR A 405 2.38 -24.06 26.94
N LEU A 406 2.97 -24.48 25.82
CA LEU A 406 2.80 -25.81 25.26
C LEU A 406 4.01 -26.67 25.61
N PRO A 407 3.86 -27.69 26.45
CA PRO A 407 4.94 -28.64 26.70
C PRO A 407 5.22 -29.45 25.43
N ILE A 408 6.49 -29.58 25.07
CA ILE A 408 6.93 -30.51 24.03
C ILE A 408 7.29 -31.82 24.72
N PRO A 409 6.69 -32.96 24.33
CA PRO A 409 7.05 -34.27 24.89
C PRO A 409 8.56 -34.51 24.83
N ASN A 410 9.11 -35.18 25.84
CA ASN A 410 10.52 -35.61 25.83
C ASN A 410 10.68 -36.87 24.97
N ASP A 411 10.27 -36.80 23.71
CA ASP A 411 10.36 -37.87 22.73
C ASP A 411 11.34 -37.45 21.60
N PRO A 412 12.49 -38.14 21.47
CA PRO A 412 13.47 -37.87 20.42
C PRO A 412 12.92 -37.97 18.98
N VAL A 413 11.80 -38.68 18.76
CA VAL A 413 11.15 -38.76 17.43
C VAL A 413 10.65 -37.39 16.95
N LEU A 414 10.45 -36.44 17.87
CA LEU A 414 10.02 -35.09 17.53
C LEU A 414 11.15 -34.19 16.99
N ILE A 415 12.42 -34.57 17.19
CA ILE A 415 13.57 -33.76 16.75
C ILE A 415 13.53 -33.60 15.22
N GLY A 416 13.59 -32.35 14.75
CA GLY A 416 13.59 -32.02 13.33
C GLY A 416 12.21 -31.83 12.71
N LEU A 417 11.12 -32.12 13.44
CA LEU A 417 9.76 -31.84 12.97
C LEU A 417 9.48 -30.33 12.92
N ASP A 418 8.70 -29.93 11.92
CA ASP A 418 8.22 -28.56 11.77
C ASP A 418 6.76 -28.48 12.26
N VAL A 419 6.53 -27.68 13.31
CA VAL A 419 5.21 -27.43 13.90
C VAL A 419 4.69 -26.10 13.38
N TRP A 420 3.41 -26.06 13.00
CA TRP A 420 2.75 -24.86 12.50
C TRP A 420 1.71 -24.38 13.50
N PHE A 421 1.70 -23.07 13.76
CA PHE A 421 0.77 -22.42 14.68
C PHE A 421 -0.06 -21.40 13.93
N GLN A 422 -1.37 -21.39 14.14
CA GLN A 422 -2.26 -20.42 13.52
C GLN A 422 -3.29 -19.95 14.55
N GLY A 423 -3.43 -18.63 14.68
CA GLY A 423 -4.53 -18.04 15.42
C GLY A 423 -5.75 -17.94 14.52
N PHE A 424 -6.94 -18.12 15.09
CA PHE A 424 -8.19 -17.95 14.37
C PHE A 424 -9.10 -16.99 15.14
N ARG A 425 -9.75 -16.12 14.40
CA ARG A 425 -10.90 -15.35 14.86
C ARG A 425 -12.13 -16.25 14.77
N ILE A 426 -12.87 -16.38 15.86
CA ILE A 426 -14.19 -17.03 15.84
C ILE A 426 -15.23 -15.92 15.94
N GLY A 427 -15.60 -15.34 14.80
CA GLY A 427 -16.65 -14.32 14.69
C GLY A 427 -17.98 -14.91 14.21
N ALA A 428 -19.06 -14.17 14.39
CA ALA A 428 -20.39 -14.54 13.88
C ALA A 428 -20.46 -14.60 12.35
N THR A 429 -19.51 -13.99 11.64
CA THR A 429 -19.49 -13.80 10.19
C THR A 429 -18.45 -14.68 9.47
N GLY A 430 -17.66 -15.51 10.17
CA GLY A 430 -16.71 -16.43 9.52
C GLY A 430 -15.42 -16.68 10.31
N LEU A 431 -14.57 -17.59 9.78
CA LEU A 431 -13.25 -17.91 10.32
C LEU A 431 -12.17 -17.09 9.59
N GLY A 432 -11.69 -16.03 10.21
CA GLY A 432 -10.49 -15.30 9.77
C GLY A 432 -9.25 -15.84 10.50
N GLY A 433 -8.17 -16.19 9.81
CA GLY A 433 -6.96 -16.76 10.42
C GLY A 433 -5.75 -15.84 10.33
N THR A 434 -4.84 -15.92 11.30
CA THR A 434 -3.50 -15.31 11.20
C THR A 434 -2.68 -16.05 10.13
N THR A 435 -1.60 -15.45 9.63
CA THR A 435 -0.60 -16.23 8.88
C THR A 435 -0.01 -17.33 9.76
N PRO A 436 0.11 -18.58 9.29
CA PRO A 436 0.73 -19.65 10.07
C PRO A 436 2.19 -19.32 10.43
N LYS A 437 2.59 -19.59 11.67
CA LYS A 437 3.98 -19.47 12.14
C LYS A 437 4.60 -20.86 12.23
N LYS A 438 5.81 -21.02 11.68
CA LYS A 438 6.56 -22.28 11.66
C LYS A 438 7.59 -22.32 12.79
N LEU A 439 7.72 -23.46 13.45
CA LEU A 439 8.76 -23.74 14.44
C LEU A 439 9.36 -25.13 14.22
N ARG A 440 10.70 -25.23 14.15
CA ARG A 440 11.38 -26.52 14.13
C ARG A 440 11.73 -26.98 15.54
N ILE A 441 11.43 -28.24 15.86
CA ILE A 441 11.80 -28.86 17.14
C ILE A 441 13.30 -29.22 17.11
N LEU A 442 14.01 -28.73 18.12
CA LEU A 442 15.44 -28.93 18.32
C LEU A 442 15.71 -30.04 19.34
N PRO A 443 16.92 -30.62 19.32
CA PRO A 443 17.39 -31.53 20.35
C PRO A 443 17.33 -30.94 21.77
#